data_AF-A0A1B6ITZ0-F1
#
_entry.id   AF-A0A1B6ITZ0-F1
#
_cell.length_a   1.000
_cell.length_b   1.000
_cell.length_c   1.000
_cell.angle_alpha   90.00
_cell.angle_beta   90.00
_cell.angle_gamma   90.00
#
_symmetry.space_group_name_H-M   'P 1'
#
loop_
_entity.id
_entity.type
_entity.pdbx_description
1 polymer ?
#
loop_
_entity_poly.entity_id
_entity_poly.type
_entity_poly.pdbx_seq_one_letter_code
_entity_poly.pdbx_strand_id
1 'polypeptide(L)'
;MSGRLENQEIQLITSQLHDINEESVKELLTIWISIYGSTDTDSIKERLKKVRDDLKKFWEDQIEDAVNTMNHLVVRVESLAKEAFNLEKVLGLPSNSTSQSLSDAPLVKLEDKLKKLVSSYNEIKKERMR
;
A
#
# COMPACT_ATOMS: atom_id res chain seq x y z
N MET A 1 6.80 3.68 19.11
CA MET A 1 6.79 4.50 17.88
C MET A 1 5.47 4.42 17.09
N SER A 2 4.48 3.59 17.46
CA SER A 2 3.22 3.47 16.69
C SER A 2 2.25 4.65 16.85
N GLY A 3 2.25 5.37 17.98
CA GLY A 3 1.33 6.50 18.20
C GLY A 3 1.59 7.77 17.36
N ARG A 4 2.63 7.81 16.52
CA ARG A 4 2.93 8.95 15.64
C ARG A 4 2.30 8.80 14.25
N LEU A 5 2.12 7.55 13.79
CA LEU A 5 1.46 7.22 12.52
C LEU A 5 -0.06 7.38 12.64
N GLU A 6 -0.66 6.87 13.73
CA GLU A 6 -2.09 7.06 14.02
C GLU A 6 -2.48 8.56 14.07
N ASN A 7 -1.61 9.41 14.62
CA ASN A 7 -1.88 10.85 14.67
C ASN A 7 -1.81 11.54 13.30
N GLN A 8 -0.97 11.08 12.37
CA GLN A 8 -0.89 11.64 11.02
C GLN A 8 -2.05 11.19 10.14
N GLU A 9 -2.49 9.94 10.27
CA GLU A 9 -3.66 9.40 9.58
C GLU A 9 -4.95 10.06 10.06
N ILE A 10 -5.11 10.24 11.38
CA ILE A 10 -6.23 11.00 11.95
C ILE A 10 -6.18 12.45 11.48
N GLN A 11 -5.01 13.10 11.42
CA GLN A 11 -4.89 14.47 10.90
C GLN A 11 -5.26 14.59 9.42
N LEU A 12 -4.85 13.63 8.57
CA LEU A 12 -5.21 13.59 7.15
C LEU A 12 -6.73 13.42 6.96
N ILE A 13 -7.33 12.45 7.65
CA ILE A 13 -8.78 12.20 7.62
C ILE A 13 -9.54 13.42 8.17
N THR A 14 -9.08 14.01 9.26
CA THR A 14 -9.72 15.20 9.87
C THR A 14 -9.57 16.43 8.98
N SER A 15 -8.43 16.59 8.28
CA SER A 15 -8.20 17.70 7.35
C SER A 15 -9.08 17.64 6.11
N GLN A 16 -9.43 16.43 5.64
CA GLN A 16 -10.34 16.25 4.50
C GLN A 16 -11.83 16.26 4.91
N LEU A 17 -12.14 15.96 6.18
CA LEU A 17 -13.49 16.10 6.72
C LEU A 17 -13.87 17.55 7.06
N HIS A 18 -12.89 18.47 7.10
CA HIS A 18 -13.13 19.85 7.48
C HIS A 18 -13.92 20.66 6.43
N ASP A 19 -14.01 20.16 5.20
CA ASP A 19 -14.67 20.81 4.05
C ASP A 19 -16.15 20.42 3.86
N ILE A 20 -16.81 19.88 4.90
CA ILE A 20 -18.28 19.87 4.91
C ILE A 20 -18.75 21.29 5.26
N ASN A 21 -18.81 22.16 4.26
CA ASN A 21 -19.39 23.49 4.42
C ASN A 21 -20.91 23.40 4.62
N GLU A 22 -21.53 24.43 5.23
CA GLU A 22 -22.99 24.46 5.45
C GLU A 22 -23.81 24.28 4.17
N GLU A 23 -23.22 24.62 3.02
CA GLU A 23 -23.84 24.51 1.70
C GLU A 23 -23.97 23.05 1.26
N SER A 24 -22.93 22.23 1.46
CA SER A 24 -22.95 20.78 1.21
C SER A 24 -23.99 20.08 2.09
N VAL A 25 -24.15 20.53 3.34
CA VAL A 25 -25.18 20.00 4.26
C VAL A 25 -26.58 20.36 3.78
N LYS A 26 -26.79 21.59 3.29
CA LYS A 26 -28.07 22.04 2.73
C LYS A 26 -28.44 21.26 1.47
N GLU A 27 -27.49 21.03 0.57
CA GLU A 27 -27.72 20.22 -0.63
C GLU A 27 -28.10 18.78 -0.30
N LEU A 28 -27.40 18.15 0.65
CA LEU A 28 -27.74 16.81 1.13
C LEU A 28 -29.15 16.77 1.74
N LEU A 29 -29.55 17.82 2.46
CA LEU A 29 -30.90 17.94 3.02
C LEU A 29 -31.97 18.07 1.91
N THR A 30 -31.72 18.89 0.89
CA THR A 30 -32.63 19.06 -0.25
C THR A 30 -32.82 17.76 -1.03
N ILE A 31 -31.73 17.04 -1.31
CA ILE A 31 -31.77 15.73 -1.97
C ILE A 31 -32.55 14.73 -1.11
N TRP A 32 -32.30 14.71 0.20
CA TRP A 32 -33.00 13.80 1.10
C TRP A 32 -34.50 14.05 1.15
N ILE A 33 -34.91 15.31 1.32
CA ILE A 33 -36.33 15.70 1.30
C ILE A 33 -36.96 15.32 -0.03
N SER A 34 -36.25 15.49 -1.15
CA SER A 34 -36.75 15.12 -2.48
C SER A 34 -36.94 13.61 -2.66
N ILE A 35 -36.14 12.76 -2.03
CA ILE A 35 -36.20 11.30 -2.19
C ILE A 35 -37.18 10.67 -1.19
N TYR A 36 -37.17 11.13 0.07
CA TYR A 36 -37.89 10.48 1.16
C TYR A 36 -39.08 11.28 1.70
N GLY A 37 -39.28 12.52 1.25
CA GLY A 37 -40.37 13.37 1.72
C GLY A 37 -40.29 13.72 3.21
N SER A 38 -39.12 13.57 3.83
CA SER A 38 -38.93 13.71 5.28
C SER A 38 -37.89 14.77 5.60
N THR A 39 -38.21 15.62 6.57
CA THR A 39 -37.28 16.59 7.19
C THR A 39 -36.70 16.06 8.50
N ASP A 40 -36.88 14.77 8.80
CA ASP A 40 -36.34 14.16 10.01
C ASP A 40 -34.81 14.14 9.96
N THR A 41 -34.23 15.14 10.60
CA THR A 41 -32.78 15.36 10.64
C THR A 41 -32.04 14.25 11.37
N ASP A 42 -32.67 13.51 12.27
CA ASP A 42 -32.00 12.46 13.01
C ASP A 42 -31.87 11.19 12.15
N SER A 43 -32.89 10.87 11.34
CA SER A 43 -32.79 9.84 10.30
C SER A 43 -31.71 10.16 9.25
N ILE A 44 -31.59 11.44 8.85
CA ILE A 44 -30.54 11.92 7.95
C ILE A 44 -29.16 11.72 8.57
N LYS A 45 -28.96 12.17 9.81
CA LYS A 45 -27.68 12.05 10.52
C LYS A 45 -27.29 10.59 10.72
N GLU A 46 -28.22 9.72 11.09
CA GLU A 46 -27.94 8.30 11.28
C GLU A 46 -27.44 7.65 9.98
N ARG A 47 -28.05 7.99 8.85
CA ARG A 47 -27.65 7.44 7.56
C ARG A 47 -26.36 8.04 7.02
N LEU A 48 -26.13 9.35 7.22
CA LEU A 48 -24.84 9.97 6.92
C LEU A 48 -23.72 9.38 7.78
N LYS A 49 -23.99 9.12 9.06
CA LYS A 49 -23.06 8.43 9.95
C LYS A 49 -22.75 7.03 9.42
N LYS A 50 -23.76 6.26 9.01
CA LYS A 50 -23.55 4.95 8.38
C LYS A 50 -22.68 5.04 7.13
N VAL A 51 -22.96 5.97 6.23
CA VAL A 51 -22.15 6.18 5.01
C VAL A 51 -20.70 6.54 5.36
N ARG A 52 -20.50 7.41 6.35
CA ARG A 52 -19.16 7.76 6.83
C ARG A 52 -18.43 6.55 7.43
N ASP A 53 -19.12 5.76 8.23
CA ASP A 53 -18.53 4.58 8.87
C ASP A 53 -18.20 3.49 7.81
N ASP A 54 -19.05 3.32 6.78
CA ASP A 54 -18.82 2.44 5.63
C ASP A 54 -17.62 2.92 4.79
N LEU A 55 -17.52 4.23 4.52
CA LEU A 55 -16.38 4.83 3.81
C LEU A 55 -15.08 4.68 4.60
N LYS A 56 -15.13 4.90 5.92
CA LYS A 56 -13.97 4.70 6.80
C LYS A 56 -13.47 3.26 6.69
N LYS A 57 -14.36 2.29 6.84
CA LYS A 57 -14.02 0.88 6.72
C LYS A 57 -13.42 0.55 5.35
N PHE A 58 -14.02 1.04 4.27
CA PHE A 58 -13.49 0.84 2.92
C PHE A 58 -12.04 1.31 2.80
N TRP A 59 -11.72 2.49 3.31
CA TRP A 59 -10.36 3.01 3.27
C TRP A 59 -9.40 2.24 4.19
N GLU A 60 -9.84 1.83 5.37
CA GLU A 60 -9.06 0.96 6.27
C GLU A 60 -8.71 -0.36 5.55
N ASP A 61 -9.68 -1.01 4.91
CA ASP A 61 -9.48 -2.24 4.14
C ASP A 61 -8.48 -2.03 2.98
N GLN A 62 -8.60 -0.93 2.22
CA GLN A 62 -7.67 -0.61 1.12
C GLN A 62 -6.23 -0.35 1.61
N ILE A 63 -6.08 0.30 2.77
CA ILE A 63 -4.76 0.55 3.37
C ILE A 63 -4.15 -0.77 3.85
N GLU A 64 -4.93 -1.62 4.51
CA GLU A 64 -4.49 -2.94 4.95
C GLU A 64 -4.00 -3.80 3.76
N ASP A 65 -4.77 -3.85 2.67
CA ASP A 65 -4.39 -4.57 1.45
C ASP A 65 -3.09 -4.04 0.83
N ALA A 66 -2.92 -2.72 0.80
CA ALA A 66 -1.70 -2.09 0.29
C ALA A 66 -0.48 -2.42 1.16
N VAL A 67 -0.63 -2.36 2.49
CA VAL A 67 0.42 -2.72 3.45
C VAL A 67 0.79 -4.19 3.34
N ASN A 68 -0.20 -5.09 3.24
CA ASN A 68 0.02 -6.51 3.07
C ASN A 68 0.77 -6.81 1.75
N THR A 69 0.38 -6.15 0.66
CA THR A 69 1.06 -6.26 -0.64
C THR A 69 2.51 -5.80 -0.55
N MET A 70 2.77 -4.67 0.13
CA MET A 70 4.12 -4.16 0.35
C MET A 70 4.95 -5.15 1.17
N ASN A 71 4.41 -5.68 2.28
CA ASN A 71 5.11 -6.65 3.12
C ASN A 71 5.48 -7.92 2.33
N HIS A 72 4.56 -8.45 1.52
CA HIS A 72 4.83 -9.59 0.65
C HIS A 72 5.95 -9.29 -0.37
N LEU A 73 5.96 -8.09 -0.94
CA LEU A 73 6.99 -7.68 -1.90
C LEU A 73 8.36 -7.55 -1.23
N VAL A 74 8.42 -6.97 -0.02
CA VAL A 74 9.66 -6.87 0.77
C VAL A 74 10.24 -8.26 1.04
N VAL A 75 9.43 -9.20 1.56
CA VAL A 75 9.87 -10.57 1.85
C VAL A 75 10.40 -11.26 0.58
N ARG A 76 9.73 -11.09 -0.57
CA ARG A 76 10.17 -11.65 -1.85
C ARG A 76 11.51 -11.06 -2.30
N VAL A 77 11.67 -9.74 -2.20
CA VAL A 77 12.92 -9.04 -2.53
C VAL A 77 14.07 -9.52 -1.64
N GLU A 78 13.85 -9.62 -0.33
CA GLU A 78 14.86 -10.12 0.61
C GLU A 78 15.29 -11.55 0.29
N SER A 79 14.33 -12.42 -0.01
CA SER A 79 14.61 -13.81 -0.42
C SER A 79 15.46 -13.87 -1.69
N LEU A 80 15.09 -13.09 -2.71
CA LEU A 80 15.82 -13.04 -3.99
C LEU A 80 17.22 -12.43 -3.83
N ALA A 81 17.37 -11.39 -3.00
CA ALA A 81 18.66 -10.78 -2.71
C ALA A 81 19.60 -11.79 -2.03
N LYS A 82 19.07 -12.54 -1.06
CA LYS A 82 19.82 -13.61 -0.38
C LYS A 82 20.21 -14.73 -1.33
N GLU A 83 19.30 -15.13 -2.23
CA GLU A 83 19.60 -16.15 -3.25
C GLU A 83 20.69 -15.68 -4.22
N ALA A 84 20.57 -14.45 -4.75
CA ALA A 84 21.55 -13.86 -5.65
C ALA A 84 22.93 -13.79 -4.98
N PHE A 85 23.01 -13.33 -3.74
CA PHE A 85 24.25 -13.27 -2.97
C PHE A 85 24.88 -14.65 -2.74
N ASN A 86 24.08 -15.66 -2.42
CA ASN A 86 24.57 -17.03 -2.25
C ASN A 86 25.10 -17.59 -3.58
N LEU A 87 24.42 -17.33 -4.69
CA LEU A 87 24.87 -17.74 -6.01
C LEU A 87 26.16 -17.02 -6.42
N GLU A 88 26.30 -15.73 -6.14
CA GLU A 88 27.54 -14.98 -6.36
C GLU A 88 28.71 -15.62 -5.61
N LYS A 89 28.51 -15.96 -4.34
CA LYS A 89 29.51 -16.68 -3.54
C LYS A 89 29.89 -18.03 -4.11
N VAL A 90 28.90 -18.86 -4.48
CA VAL A 90 29.14 -20.20 -5.03
C VAL A 90 29.87 -20.15 -6.36
N LEU A 91 29.58 -19.13 -7.19
CA LEU A 91 30.16 -18.98 -8.52
C LEU A 91 31.47 -18.18 -8.51
N GLY A 92 31.86 -17.57 -7.39
CA GLY A 92 33.02 -16.68 -7.30
C GLY A 92 32.82 -15.39 -8.10
N LEU A 93 31.58 -14.90 -8.22
CA LEU A 93 31.25 -13.67 -8.93
C LEU A 93 31.33 -12.45 -7.99
N PRO A 94 31.56 -11.24 -8.54
CA PRO A 94 31.49 -10.00 -7.76
C PRO A 94 30.07 -9.76 -7.21
N SER A 95 29.98 -9.11 -6.04
CA SER A 95 28.74 -8.86 -5.31
C SER A 95 27.85 -7.78 -5.95
N ASN A 96 27.23 -8.10 -7.07
CA ASN A 96 26.35 -7.17 -7.80
C ASN A 96 24.97 -7.04 -7.14
N SER A 97 24.53 -8.06 -6.41
CA SER A 97 23.27 -8.10 -5.68
C SER A 97 23.14 -7.06 -4.56
N THR A 98 24.27 -6.49 -4.10
CA THR A 98 24.33 -5.43 -3.08
C THR A 98 24.76 -4.07 -3.65
N SER A 99 24.63 -3.86 -4.96
CA SER A 99 25.05 -2.61 -5.59
C SER A 99 24.15 -1.42 -5.18
N GLN A 100 24.74 -0.23 -5.08
CA GLN A 100 24.03 1.01 -4.74
C GLN A 100 22.84 1.27 -5.69
N SER A 101 22.98 0.93 -6.97
CA SER A 101 21.92 1.03 -7.99
C SER A 101 20.69 0.15 -7.71
N LEU A 102 20.86 -0.96 -6.98
CA LEU A 102 19.77 -1.81 -6.53
C LEU A 102 19.16 -1.29 -5.23
N SER A 103 19.99 -0.77 -4.32
CA SER A 103 19.53 -0.17 -3.05
C SER A 103 18.58 1.00 -3.25
N ASP A 104 18.78 1.80 -4.31
CA ASP A 104 17.97 2.99 -4.58
C ASP A 104 16.76 2.70 -5.49
N ALA A 105 16.58 1.44 -5.92
CA ALA A 105 15.50 1.07 -6.83
C ALA A 105 14.16 0.92 -6.09
N PRO A 106 13.03 1.39 -6.66
CA PRO A 106 11.70 1.06 -6.14
C PRO A 106 11.51 -0.46 -6.01
N LEU A 107 10.87 -0.92 -4.93
CA LEU A 107 10.73 -2.35 -4.58
C LEU A 107 10.30 -3.24 -5.75
N VAL A 108 9.34 -2.79 -6.58
CA VAL A 108 8.86 -3.53 -7.75
C VAL A 108 9.98 -3.72 -8.80
N LYS A 109 10.74 -2.65 -9.09
CA LYS A 109 11.87 -2.72 -10.04
C LYS A 109 13.03 -3.51 -9.46
N LEU A 110 13.24 -3.45 -8.14
CA LEU A 110 14.27 -4.21 -7.44
C LEU A 110 13.99 -5.70 -7.54
N GLU A 111 12.74 -6.12 -7.33
CA GLU A 111 12.34 -7.50 -7.52
C GLU A 111 12.66 -8.01 -8.93
N ASP A 112 12.25 -7.28 -9.97
CA ASP A 112 12.48 -7.69 -11.36
C ASP A 112 13.97 -7.82 -11.69
N LYS A 113 14.79 -6.90 -11.18
CA LYS A 113 16.24 -6.95 -11.36
C LYS A 113 16.86 -8.16 -10.65
N LEU A 114 16.45 -8.44 -9.41
CA LEU A 114 16.95 -9.58 -8.64
C LEU A 114 16.53 -10.91 -9.27
N LYS A 115 15.29 -11.04 -9.75
CA LYS A 115 14.85 -12.23 -10.50
C LYS A 115 15.75 -12.50 -11.71
N LYS A 116 16.05 -11.46 -12.51
CA LYS A 116 16.94 -11.59 -13.67
C LYS A 116 18.35 -12.02 -13.29
N LEU A 117 18.91 -11.46 -12.21
CA LEU A 117 20.22 -11.85 -11.69
C LEU A 117 20.24 -13.31 -11.25
N VAL A 118 19.28 -13.73 -10.42
CA VAL A 118 19.14 -15.12 -9.95
C VAL A 118 19.01 -16.08 -11.13
N SER A 119 18.17 -15.78 -12.13
CA SER A 119 18.04 -16.61 -13.33
C SER A 119 19.36 -16.74 -14.08
N SER A 120 20.05 -15.61 -14.31
CA SER A 120 21.34 -15.60 -15.02
C SER A 120 22.41 -16.40 -14.27
N TYR A 121 22.49 -16.26 -12.95
CA TYR A 121 23.43 -17.00 -12.12
C TYR A 121 23.12 -18.50 -12.10
N ASN A 122 21.84 -18.88 -12.06
CA ASN A 122 21.45 -20.28 -12.14
C ASN A 122 21.77 -20.91 -13.50
N GLU A 123 21.68 -20.15 -14.60
CA GLU A 123 22.14 -20.59 -15.92
C GLU A 123 23.65 -20.83 -15.95
N ILE A 124 24.45 -19.87 -15.44
CA ILE A 124 25.91 -20.01 -15.32
C ILE A 124 26.26 -21.24 -14.47
N LYS A 125 25.57 -21.45 -13.35
CA LYS A 125 25.79 -22.62 -12.48
C LYS A 125 25.51 -23.93 -13.21
N LYS A 126 24.42 -24.02 -13.98
CA LYS A 126 24.08 -25.21 -14.76
C LYS A 126 25.14 -25.52 -15.80
N GLU A 127 25.64 -24.51 -16.50
CA GLU A 127 26.65 -24.69 -17.55
C GLU A 127 28.01 -25.14 -16.98
N ARG A 128 28.36 -24.74 -15.75
CA ARG A 128 29.58 -25.21 -15.06
C ARG A 128 29.49 -26.63 -14.50
N MET A 129 28.28 -27.18 -14.33
CA MET A 129 28.06 -28.54 -13.82
C MET A 129 27.83 -29.56 -14.93
N ARG A 130 27.77 -29.12 -16.19
CA ARG A 130 27.83 -29.98 -17.38
C ARG A 130 29.28 -30.32 -17.71
#